data_AF-B3E6T8-F1
#
_entry.id   AF-B3E6T8-F1
#
_cell.length_a   1.000
_cell.length_b   1.000
_cell.length_c   1.000
_cell.angle_alpha   90.00
_cell.angle_beta   90.00
_cell.angle_gamma   90.00
#
_symmetry.space_group_name_H-M   'P 1'
#
loop_
_entity.id
_entity.type
_entity.pdbx_description
1 polymer ?
#
loop_
_entity_poly.entity_id
_entity_poly.type
_entity_poly.pdbx_seq_one_letter_code
_entity_poly.pdbx_strand_id
1 'polypeptide(L)'
;MNRQKNNEHRTLCARCGGQCCRTRPGIEAPERFLAQPDPAAALAALLIQNEWGLETHYGVPYTPGVTAPDPDRIIKYPRPLTIGEQDIENKDPSRSDDCIYLTPTGCSLTFEARPRMCRELVPDSCFECESPWGRREAALAWLPHQDLVLAASAALPPQEGGCP
;
A
#
# COMPACT_ATOMS: atom_id res chain seq x y z
N MET A 1 20.36 7.58 -11.04
CA MET A 1 20.27 6.65 -9.89
C MET A 1 20.19 5.23 -10.40
N ASN A 2 21.05 4.33 -9.91
CA ASN A 2 20.96 2.90 -10.22
C ASN A 2 19.65 2.35 -9.64
N ARG A 3 18.71 2.02 -10.52
CA ARG A 3 17.47 1.33 -10.15
C ARG A 3 17.87 -0.04 -9.61
N GLN A 4 17.78 -0.26 -8.30
CA GLN A 4 18.04 -1.56 -7.70
C GLN A 4 17.07 -2.57 -8.35
N LYS A 5 17.61 -3.54 -9.11
CA LYS A 5 16.79 -4.44 -9.94
C LYS A 5 15.91 -5.37 -9.11
N ASN A 6 16.38 -5.74 -7.92
CA ASN A 6 15.66 -6.52 -6.92
C ASN A 6 16.34 -6.29 -5.57
N ASN A 7 15.58 -5.85 -4.55
CA ASN A 7 16.06 -5.62 -3.18
C ASN A 7 15.72 -6.79 -2.23
N GLU A 8 15.18 -7.89 -2.77
CA GLU A 8 14.69 -9.02 -2.00
C GLU A 8 15.86 -9.78 -1.36
N HIS A 9 15.92 -9.70 -0.03
CA HIS A 9 16.94 -10.39 0.75
C HIS A 9 16.28 -11.33 1.76
N ARG A 10 15.73 -12.45 1.28
CA ARG A 10 14.89 -13.38 2.08
C ARG A 10 15.52 -13.81 3.41
N THR A 11 16.84 -14.03 3.43
CA THR A 11 17.58 -14.37 4.65
C THR A 11 17.59 -13.23 5.68
N LEU A 12 17.64 -11.98 5.24
CA LEU A 12 17.57 -10.80 6.11
C LEU A 12 16.14 -10.55 6.57
N CYS A 13 15.16 -10.67 5.66
CA CYS A 13 13.74 -10.54 5.98
C CYS A 13 13.26 -11.60 6.98
N ALA A 14 13.73 -12.85 6.85
CA ALA A 14 13.44 -13.91 7.81
C ALA A 14 14.04 -13.62 9.19
N ARG A 15 15.26 -13.06 9.24
CA ARG A 15 15.92 -12.66 10.50
C ARG A 15 15.20 -11.50 11.20
N CYS A 16 14.68 -10.52 10.44
CA CYS A 16 13.90 -9.41 11.02
C CYS A 16 12.44 -9.77 11.31
N GLY A 17 11.98 -10.95 10.87
CA GLY A 17 10.60 -11.41 11.04
C GLY A 17 9.57 -10.55 10.30
N GLY A 18 9.98 -9.80 9.27
CA GLY A 18 9.09 -8.94 8.50
C GLY A 18 8.62 -7.68 9.25
N GLN A 19 9.47 -7.05 10.06
CA GLN A 19 9.13 -5.82 10.81
C GLN A 19 8.47 -4.71 9.96
N CYS A 20 8.88 -4.54 8.70
CA CYS A 20 8.21 -3.61 7.78
C CYS A 20 6.77 -4.05 7.44
N CYS A 21 6.53 -5.35 7.24
CA CYS A 21 5.20 -5.91 6.99
C CYS A 21 4.25 -5.80 8.19
N ARG A 22 4.78 -5.74 9.43
CA ARG A 22 3.99 -5.61 10.66
C ARG A 22 3.60 -4.18 11.01
N THR A 23 4.31 -3.21 10.47
CA THR A 23 4.15 -1.80 10.86
C THR A 23 3.63 -0.93 9.70
N ARG A 24 3.92 -1.35 8.46
CA ARG A 24 3.63 -0.59 7.24
C ARG A 24 3.32 -1.56 6.09
N PRO A 25 2.08 -2.07 5.97
CA PRO A 25 1.63 -2.70 4.74
C PRO A 25 1.93 -1.75 3.57
N GLY A 26 2.70 -2.20 2.59
CA GLY A 26 3.32 -1.32 1.60
C GLY A 26 2.31 -0.51 0.79
N ILE A 27 2.75 0.59 0.18
CA ILE A 27 1.88 1.46 -0.61
C ILE A 27 2.22 1.31 -2.09
N GLU A 28 1.18 1.14 -2.92
CA GLU A 28 1.35 1.07 -4.37
C GLU A 28 1.22 2.44 -5.03
N ALA A 29 1.91 2.60 -6.15
CA ALA A 29 1.97 3.85 -6.90
C ALA A 29 1.04 3.83 -8.11
N PRO A 30 0.58 5.00 -8.58
CA PRO A 30 -0.41 5.08 -9.65
C PRO A 30 0.10 4.51 -10.97
N GLU A 31 1.41 4.51 -11.22
CA GLU A 31 2.00 4.06 -12.49
C GLU A 31 1.66 2.61 -12.85
N ARG A 32 1.42 1.75 -11.84
CA ARG A 32 0.96 0.36 -12.07
C ARG A 32 -0.38 0.32 -12.82
N PHE A 33 -1.28 1.25 -12.50
CA PHE A 33 -2.63 1.32 -13.05
C PHE A 33 -2.67 2.20 -14.29
N LEU A 34 -1.95 3.33 -14.28
CA LEU A 34 -1.87 4.24 -15.42
C LEU A 34 -1.24 3.60 -16.67
N ALA A 35 -0.44 2.54 -16.49
CA ALA A 35 0.09 1.75 -17.60
C ALA A 35 -0.94 0.81 -18.26
N GLN A 36 -2.13 0.64 -17.66
CA GLN A 36 -3.20 -0.21 -18.17
C GLN A 36 -4.13 0.56 -19.11
N PRO A 37 -4.79 -0.10 -20.07
CA PRO A 37 -5.76 0.55 -20.96
C PRO A 37 -6.95 1.17 -20.20
N ASP A 38 -7.37 0.53 -19.11
CA ASP A 38 -8.40 1.04 -18.21
C ASP A 38 -7.86 1.04 -16.76
N PRO A 39 -7.27 2.17 -16.32
CA PRO A 39 -6.68 2.27 -14.99
C PRO A 39 -7.69 2.11 -13.84
N ALA A 40 -8.92 2.58 -14.02
CA ALA A 40 -9.95 2.52 -12.99
C ALA A 40 -10.47 1.08 -12.83
N ALA A 41 -10.74 0.38 -13.93
CA ALA A 41 -11.11 -1.04 -13.89
C ALA A 41 -9.99 -1.91 -13.32
N ALA A 42 -8.72 -1.61 -13.66
CA ALA A 42 -7.58 -2.32 -13.09
C ALA A 42 -7.46 -2.13 -11.57
N LEU A 43 -7.71 -0.92 -11.07
CA LEU A 43 -7.75 -0.66 -9.62
C LEU A 43 -8.95 -1.35 -8.96
N ALA A 44 -10.15 -1.28 -9.56
CA ALA A 44 -11.33 -1.95 -9.04
C ALA A 44 -11.12 -3.47 -8.94
N ALA A 45 -10.56 -4.10 -9.98
CA ALA A 45 -10.24 -5.52 -10.00
C ALA A 45 -9.22 -5.93 -8.92
N LEU A 46 -8.32 -5.03 -8.52
CA LEU A 46 -7.41 -5.27 -7.40
C LEU A 46 -8.15 -5.21 -6.05
N LEU A 47 -9.01 -4.23 -5.86
CA LEU A 47 -9.78 -4.03 -4.63
C LEU A 47 -10.82 -5.15 -4.41
N ILE A 48 -11.42 -5.68 -5.49
CA ILE A 48 -12.38 -6.80 -5.44
C ILE A 48 -11.77 -8.08 -4.84
N GLN A 49 -10.44 -8.26 -4.95
CA GLN A 49 -9.76 -9.45 -4.39
C GLN A 49 -9.84 -9.52 -2.86
N ASN A 50 -10.24 -8.44 -2.20
CA ASN A 50 -10.31 -8.33 -0.73
C ASN A 50 -8.96 -8.64 -0.05
N GLU A 51 -7.87 -8.37 -0.77
CA GLU A 51 -6.50 -8.42 -0.28
C GLU A 51 -5.88 -7.00 -0.28
N TRP A 52 -6.54 -6.05 -0.94
CA TRP A 52 -6.11 -4.67 -1.07
C TRP A 52 -7.23 -3.73 -0.66
N GLY A 53 -6.87 -2.65 0.00
CA GLY A 53 -7.78 -1.59 0.43
C GLY A 53 -7.25 -0.21 0.08
N LEU A 54 -8.05 0.80 0.39
CA LEU A 54 -7.67 2.20 0.23
C LEU A 54 -7.29 2.79 1.60
N GLU A 55 -6.03 3.21 1.71
CA GLU A 55 -5.56 4.00 2.84
C GLU A 55 -6.00 5.46 2.65
N THR A 56 -6.29 6.15 3.76
CA THR A 56 -6.70 7.55 3.74
C THR A 56 -5.57 8.44 4.27
N HIS A 57 -5.20 9.44 3.50
CA HIS A 57 -4.27 10.50 3.88
C HIS A 57 -5.00 11.83 3.97
N TYR A 58 -4.80 12.53 5.08
CA TYR A 58 -5.41 13.81 5.37
C TYR A 58 -4.43 14.95 5.12
N GLY A 59 -4.87 15.94 4.37
CA GLY A 59 -4.11 17.09 3.94
C GLY A 59 -3.24 16.83 2.71
N VAL A 60 -2.89 17.90 2.00
CA VAL A 60 -1.87 17.84 0.97
C VAL A 60 -0.48 17.89 1.64
N PRO A 61 0.44 16.95 1.35
CA PRO A 61 1.78 17.05 1.90
C PRO A 61 2.48 18.34 1.46
N TYR A 62 3.20 18.96 2.40
CA TYR A 62 3.97 20.17 2.09
C TYR A 62 5.02 19.91 1.00
N THR A 63 5.07 20.83 0.03
CA THR A 63 6.06 20.86 -1.03
C THR A 63 6.65 22.28 -1.10
N PRO A 64 7.98 22.43 -1.03
CA PRO A 64 8.62 23.74 -1.15
C PRO A 64 8.18 24.47 -2.42
N GLY A 65 7.80 25.75 -2.28
CA GLY A 65 7.36 26.58 -3.40
C GLY A 65 5.89 26.42 -3.79
N VAL A 66 5.11 25.60 -3.09
CA VAL A 66 3.65 25.51 -3.24
C VAL A 66 2.98 26.35 -2.17
N THR A 67 1.87 27.02 -2.51
CA THR A 67 0.98 27.71 -1.57
C THR A 67 0.59 26.78 -0.41
N ALA A 68 0.26 27.36 0.76
CA ALA A 68 -0.14 26.61 1.95
C ALA A 68 -1.04 25.42 1.58
N PRO A 69 -0.61 24.17 1.89
CA PRO A 69 -1.35 22.99 1.47
C PRO A 69 -2.74 22.96 2.10
N ASP A 70 -3.72 22.48 1.34
CA ASP A 70 -5.08 22.26 1.81
C ASP A 70 -5.08 21.15 2.89
N PRO A 71 -5.31 21.48 4.17
CA PRO A 71 -5.26 20.51 5.27
C PRO A 71 -6.49 19.58 5.29
N ASP A 72 -7.59 19.97 4.64
CA ASP A 72 -8.85 19.23 4.65
C ASP A 72 -8.96 18.26 3.46
N ARG A 73 -8.00 18.32 2.54
CA ARG A 73 -7.95 17.43 1.38
C ARG A 73 -7.81 15.97 1.82
N ILE A 74 -8.74 15.13 1.36
CA ILE A 74 -8.65 13.67 1.53
C ILE A 74 -8.01 13.08 0.28
N ILE A 75 -6.94 12.31 0.46
CA ILE A 75 -6.23 11.59 -0.61
C ILE A 75 -6.28 10.10 -0.27
N LYS A 76 -6.80 9.28 -1.19
CA LYS A 76 -6.84 7.83 -1.06
C LYS A 76 -5.84 7.17 -2.00
N TYR A 77 -5.22 6.09 -1.54
CA TYR A 77 -4.30 5.28 -2.34
C TYR A 77 -4.32 3.80 -1.93
N PRO A 78 -4.06 2.87 -2.88
CA PRO A 78 -4.13 1.44 -2.63
C PRO A 78 -2.93 0.90 -1.84
N ARG A 79 -3.22 -0.02 -0.95
CA ARG A 79 -2.24 -0.85 -0.22
C ARG A 79 -2.80 -2.25 0.05
N PRO A 80 -1.95 -3.25 0.33
CA PRO A 80 -2.41 -4.50 0.91
C PRO A 80 -3.13 -4.26 2.24
N LEU A 81 -4.13 -5.07 2.53
CA LEU A 81 -4.81 -5.09 3.82
C LEU A 81 -3.89 -5.62 4.92
N THR A 82 -4.23 -5.32 6.16
CA THR A 82 -3.75 -6.08 7.31
C THR A 82 -4.65 -7.30 7.56
N ILE A 83 -4.18 -8.28 8.33
CA ILE A 83 -4.96 -9.45 8.72
C ILE A 83 -6.24 -9.01 9.46
N GLY A 84 -6.16 -8.01 10.34
CA GLY A 84 -7.33 -7.52 11.08
C GLY A 84 -8.37 -6.82 10.21
N GLU A 85 -7.97 -6.22 9.09
CA GLU A 85 -8.91 -5.63 8.13
C GLU A 85 -9.61 -6.67 7.26
N GLN A 86 -8.95 -7.81 7.02
CA GLN A 86 -9.52 -8.92 6.25
C GLN A 86 -10.35 -9.87 7.13
N ASP A 87 -9.89 -10.13 8.36
CA ASP A 87 -10.52 -11.01 9.35
C ASP A 87 -11.29 -10.19 10.39
N ILE A 88 -12.54 -9.85 10.07
CA ILE A 88 -13.44 -9.09 10.96
C ILE A 88 -13.69 -9.82 12.29
N GLU A 89 -13.59 -11.15 12.31
CA GLU A 89 -13.72 -11.96 13.53
C GLU A 89 -12.51 -11.81 14.46
N ASN A 90 -11.42 -11.22 13.95
CA ASN A 90 -10.16 -10.94 14.65
C ASN A 90 -9.69 -12.13 15.50
N LYS A 91 -9.55 -13.29 14.87
CA LYS A 91 -9.26 -14.56 15.57
C LYS A 91 -7.93 -14.55 16.31
N ASP A 92 -6.99 -13.75 15.82
CA ASP A 92 -5.70 -13.52 16.45
C ASP A 92 -5.38 -12.02 16.49
N PRO A 93 -5.77 -11.33 17.57
CA PRO A 93 -5.52 -9.90 17.74
C PRO A 93 -4.03 -9.52 17.74
N SER A 94 -3.14 -10.47 18.03
CA SER A 94 -1.70 -10.20 18.07
C SER A 94 -1.11 -9.95 16.69
N ARG A 95 -1.85 -10.31 15.64
CA ARG A 95 -1.44 -10.19 14.24
C ARG A 95 -2.32 -9.25 13.43
N SER A 96 -3.26 -8.53 14.06
CA SER A 96 -4.21 -7.67 13.35
C SER A 96 -3.53 -6.62 12.47
N ASP A 97 -2.34 -6.16 12.84
CA ASP A 97 -1.56 -5.17 12.11
C ASP A 97 -0.61 -5.78 11.06
N ASP A 98 -0.44 -7.11 11.05
CA ASP A 98 0.38 -7.79 10.05
C ASP A 98 -0.23 -7.59 8.66
N CYS A 99 0.59 -7.24 7.68
CA CYS A 99 0.20 -7.34 6.28
C CYS A 99 -0.24 -8.78 5.94
N ILE A 100 -1.35 -8.93 5.21
CA ILE A 100 -1.91 -10.25 4.83
C ILE A 100 -0.92 -11.17 4.10
N TYR A 101 0.09 -10.60 3.44
CA TYR A 101 1.09 -11.35 2.69
C TYR A 101 2.31 -11.75 3.53
N LEU A 102 2.32 -11.46 4.83
CA LEU A 102 3.41 -11.84 5.74
C LEU A 102 3.33 -13.34 6.08
N THR A 103 4.42 -14.06 5.79
CA THR A 103 4.63 -15.45 6.19
C THR A 103 5.86 -15.57 7.11
N PRO A 104 6.06 -16.70 7.80
CA PRO A 104 7.26 -16.93 8.61
C PRO A 104 8.58 -16.84 7.84
N THR A 105 8.55 -16.97 6.51
CA THR A 105 9.74 -16.93 5.64
C THR A 105 9.88 -15.63 4.84
N GLY A 106 9.00 -14.65 5.08
CA GLY A 106 8.94 -13.38 4.37
C GLY A 106 7.62 -13.19 3.61
N CYS A 107 7.63 -12.34 2.59
CA CYS A 107 6.43 -12.00 1.83
C CYS A 107 6.04 -13.12 0.85
N SER A 108 4.75 -13.49 0.80
CA SER A 108 4.21 -14.46 -0.16
C SER A 108 4.16 -13.94 -1.60
N LEU A 109 4.17 -12.62 -1.81
CA LEU A 109 4.23 -12.02 -3.13
C LEU A 109 5.62 -12.15 -3.75
N THR A 110 5.65 -12.44 -5.06
CA THR A 110 6.85 -12.26 -5.88
C THR A 110 7.29 -10.81 -5.84
N PHE A 111 8.58 -10.55 -6.07
CA PHE A 111 9.13 -9.19 -6.00
C PHE A 111 8.37 -8.21 -6.90
N GLU A 112 7.99 -8.63 -8.09
CA GLU A 112 7.28 -7.83 -9.09
C GLU A 112 5.84 -7.51 -8.67
N ALA A 113 5.17 -8.43 -7.95
CA ALA A 113 3.79 -8.25 -7.51
C ALA A 113 3.66 -7.33 -6.28
N ARG A 114 4.76 -7.13 -5.54
CA ARG A 114 4.80 -6.30 -4.33
C ARG A 114 4.46 -4.83 -4.63
N PRO A 115 3.84 -4.11 -3.66
CA PRO A 115 3.66 -2.67 -3.76
C PRO A 115 4.98 -1.93 -4.01
N ARG A 116 4.94 -0.78 -4.68
CA ARG A 116 6.14 0.05 -4.92
C ARG A 116 6.97 0.30 -3.66
N MET A 117 6.35 0.68 -2.54
CA MET A 117 7.06 0.89 -1.28
C MET A 117 7.91 -0.31 -0.86
N CYS A 118 7.41 -1.53 -1.06
CA CYS A 118 8.14 -2.75 -0.73
C CYS A 118 9.27 -3.02 -1.72
N ARG A 119 9.08 -2.68 -3.01
CA ARG A 119 10.10 -2.84 -4.05
C ARG A 119 11.24 -1.83 -3.97
N GLU A 120 11.03 -0.71 -3.29
CA GLU A 120 12.02 0.36 -3.10
C GLU A 120 12.67 0.35 -1.71
N LEU A 121 12.25 -0.55 -0.83
CA LEU A 121 12.81 -0.72 0.51
C LEU A 121 14.31 -1.05 0.43
N VAL A 122 15.18 -0.22 0.99
CA VAL A 122 16.60 -0.51 1.10
C VAL A 122 16.81 -1.32 2.37
N PRO A 123 17.16 -2.62 2.27
CA PRO A 123 17.34 -3.46 3.45
C PRO A 123 18.58 -3.01 4.22
N ASP A 124 18.43 -2.92 5.53
CA ASP A 124 19.52 -2.61 6.46
C ASP A 124 19.80 -3.80 7.40
N SER A 125 21.08 -4.04 7.69
CA SER A 125 21.51 -5.17 8.51
C SER A 125 21.15 -5.06 9.99
N CYS A 126 20.84 -3.85 10.46
CA CYS A 126 20.32 -3.56 11.80
C CYS A 126 18.78 -3.47 11.83
N PHE A 127 18.12 -3.84 10.72
CA PHE A 127 16.67 -3.86 10.55
C PHE A 127 15.99 -2.50 10.46
N GLU A 128 16.75 -1.42 10.26
CA GLU A 128 16.25 -0.06 10.01
C GLU A 128 16.03 0.20 8.51
N CYS A 129 15.22 -0.65 7.87
CA CYS A 129 15.02 -0.56 6.43
C CYS A 129 14.28 0.75 6.06
N GLU A 130 14.84 1.52 5.13
CA GLU A 130 14.25 2.77 4.67
C GLU A 130 13.67 2.61 3.27
N SER A 131 12.60 3.34 2.96
CA SER A 131 12.09 3.44 1.59
C SER A 131 12.03 4.91 1.22
N PRO A 132 12.62 5.32 0.07
CA PRO A 132 12.46 6.69 -0.43
C PRO A 132 11.00 6.97 -0.84
N TRP A 133 10.20 5.92 -1.04
CA TRP A 133 8.77 6.00 -1.33
C TRP A 133 7.95 5.65 -0.08
N GLY A 134 7.36 6.67 0.56
CA GLY A 134 6.49 6.51 1.73
C GLY A 134 5.10 7.10 1.56
N ARG A 135 4.39 7.32 2.68
CA ARG A 135 3.04 7.91 2.69
C ARG A 135 3.00 9.28 2.02
N ARG A 136 4.04 10.10 2.22
CA ARG A 136 4.16 11.42 1.63
C ARG A 136 4.23 11.34 0.11
N GLU A 137 5.15 10.53 -0.41
CA GLU A 137 5.37 10.38 -1.85
C GLU A 137 4.16 9.74 -2.53
N ALA A 138 3.54 8.75 -1.88
CA ALA A 138 2.29 8.16 -2.36
C ALA A 138 1.15 9.18 -2.40
N ALA A 139 0.96 9.98 -1.35
CA ALA A 139 -0.08 11.01 -1.32
C ALA A 139 0.12 12.05 -2.43
N LEU A 140 1.35 12.54 -2.63
CA LEU A 140 1.67 13.46 -3.72
C LEU A 140 1.43 12.83 -5.11
N ALA A 141 1.80 11.57 -5.30
CA ALA A 141 1.62 10.88 -6.57
C ALA A 141 0.15 10.57 -6.87
N TRP A 142 -0.65 10.22 -5.87
CA TRP A 142 -2.07 9.91 -6.03
C TRP A 142 -2.98 11.13 -6.01
N LEU A 143 -2.52 12.29 -5.52
CA LEU A 143 -3.28 13.54 -5.48
C LEU A 143 -3.96 13.91 -6.82
N PRO A 144 -3.28 13.89 -7.98
CA PRO A 144 -3.92 14.21 -9.27
C PRO A 144 -4.81 13.09 -9.82
N HIS A 145 -4.89 11.94 -9.17
CA HIS A 145 -5.59 10.75 -9.66
C HIS A 145 -6.77 10.33 -8.78
N GLN A 146 -7.31 11.23 -7.96
CA GLN A 146 -8.43 10.90 -7.09
C GLN A 146 -9.71 10.55 -7.87
N ASP A 147 -9.92 11.12 -9.07
CA ASP A 147 -11.05 10.75 -9.93
C ASP A 147 -10.99 9.27 -10.36
N LEU A 148 -9.78 8.75 -10.62
CA LEU A 148 -9.57 7.33 -10.90
C LEU A 148 -9.95 6.49 -9.68
N VAL A 149 -9.51 6.89 -8.48
CA VAL A 149 -9.81 6.16 -7.24
C VAL A 149 -11.31 6.17 -6.95
N LEU A 150 -12.00 7.29 -7.19
CA LEU A 150 -13.45 7.41 -7.05
C LEU A 150 -14.19 6.52 -8.06
N ALA A 151 -13.78 6.54 -9.33
CA ALA A 151 -14.35 5.68 -10.36
C ALA A 151 -14.18 4.19 -10.03
N ALA A 152 -12.98 3.80 -9.58
CA ALA A 152 -12.71 2.42 -9.16
C ALA A 152 -13.56 2.00 -7.95
N SER A 153 -13.73 2.90 -6.96
CA SER A 153 -14.54 2.65 -5.77
C SER A 153 -16.02 2.49 -6.10
N ALA A 154 -16.54 3.29 -7.04
CA ALA A 154 -17.93 3.22 -7.49
C ALA A 154 -18.25 1.93 -8.26
N ALA A 155 -17.23 1.26 -8.82
CA ALA A 155 -17.36 0.00 -9.53
C ALA A 155 -17.32 -1.24 -8.60
N LEU A 156 -17.06 -1.06 -7.31
CA LEU A 156 -17.05 -2.17 -6.36
C LEU A 156 -18.46 -2.71 -6.16
N PRO A 157 -18.63 -4.04 -6.03
CA PRO A 157 -19.92 -4.62 -5.69
C PRO A 157 -20.39 -4.06 -4.33
N PRO A 158 -21.71 -3.92 -4.11
CA PRO A 158 -22.24 -3.55 -2.81
C PRO A 158 -21.69 -4.51 -1.76
N GLN A 159 -21.07 -3.96 -0.70
CA GLN A 159 -20.62 -4.76 0.43
C GLN A 159 -21.88 -5.29 1.13
N GLU A 160 -22.20 -6.57 0.97
CA GLU A 160 -23.26 -7.23 1.75
C GLU A 160 -22.78 -7.34 3.20
N GLY A 161 -23.10 -6.34 4.05
CA GLY A 161 -22.72 -6.42 5.46
C GLY A 161 -22.75 -5.15 6.32
N GLY A 162 -23.22 -4.01 5.82
CA GLY A 162 -23.42 -2.80 6.65
C GLY A 162 -24.86 -2.66 7.12
N CYS A 163 -25.22 -3.22 8.27
CA CYS A 163 -26.46 -2.83 8.97
C CYS A 163 -26.20 -1.46 9.66
N PRO A 164 -27.16 -0.51 9.63
CA PRO A 164 -27.01 0.83 10.20
C PRO A 164 -26.75 0.85 11.71
#